data_AF-A0A7V9SUR6-F1
#
_entry.id   AF-A0A7V9SUR6-F1
#
_cell.length_a   1.000
_cell.length_b   1.000
_cell.length_c   1.000
_cell.angle_alpha   90.00
_cell.angle_beta   90.00
_cell.angle_gamma   90.00
#
_symmetry.space_group_name_H-M   'P 1'
#
loop_
_entity.id
_entity.type
_entity.pdbx_description
1 polymer ?
#
loop_
_entity_poly.entity_id
_entity_poly.type
_entity_poly.pdbx_seq_one_letter_code
_entity_poly.pdbx_strand_id
1 'polypeptide(L)'
;MENSRPISVLLVEDNDVFREALELMLAVMPDLRVAGSVGDGETALELCREDCPDVVLMDYRLPGLDGVEATAAISDGCDAAVVVLTATADRGELEALRDAGAVACLTKDSELNEIVGAIRDAAARGASLV
;
A
#
# COMPACT_ATOMS: atom_id res chain seq x y z
N MET A 1 15.03 22.52 -7.92
CA MET A 1 14.61 21.19 -8.37
C MET A 1 15.09 20.25 -7.29
N GLU A 2 14.25 19.98 -6.29
CA GLU A 2 14.58 18.92 -5.34
C GLU A 2 14.46 17.60 -6.11
N ASN A 3 15.60 16.98 -6.37
CA ASN A 3 15.69 15.62 -6.89
C ASN A 3 15.24 14.66 -5.77
N SER A 4 13.96 14.68 -5.43
CA SER A 4 13.38 13.64 -4.60
C SER A 4 13.26 12.39 -5.47
N ARG A 5 13.82 11.28 -4.98
CA ARG A 5 13.63 9.97 -5.62
C ARG A 5 12.12 9.68 -5.73
N PRO A 6 11.65 9.03 -6.80
CA PRO A 6 10.24 8.62 -6.89
C PRO A 6 9.82 7.81 -5.68
N ILE A 7 8.58 7.97 -5.24
CA ILE A 7 7.98 7.20 -4.15
C ILE A 7 7.90 5.74 -4.63
N SER A 8 8.58 4.86 -3.92
CA SER A 8 8.56 3.44 -4.18
C SER A 8 7.33 2.79 -3.54
N VAL A 9 6.54 2.09 -4.35
CA VAL A 9 5.28 1.47 -3.95
C VAL A 9 5.38 -0.04 -4.14
N LEU A 10 5.11 -0.80 -3.09
CA LEU A 10 4.87 -2.24 -3.18
C LEU A 10 3.37 -2.48 -3.35
N LEU A 11 2.97 -3.23 -4.38
CA LEU A 11 1.58 -3.61 -4.61
C LEU A 11 1.31 -5.00 -4.02
N VAL A 12 0.19 -5.14 -3.29
CA VAL A 12 -0.25 -6.42 -2.73
C VAL A 12 -1.71 -6.62 -3.11
N GLU A 13 -1.96 -7.48 -4.10
CA GLU A 13 -3.30 -7.73 -4.66
C GLU A 13 -3.32 -9.14 -5.26
N ASP A 14 -4.25 -10.00 -4.85
CA ASP A 14 -4.32 -11.39 -5.33
C ASP A 14 -5.01 -11.51 -6.70
N ASN A 15 -5.81 -10.52 -7.09
CA ASN A 15 -6.41 -10.45 -8.42
C ASN A 15 -5.40 -9.93 -9.46
N ASP A 16 -4.85 -10.84 -10.24
CA ASP A 16 -3.87 -10.53 -11.30
C ASP A 16 -4.31 -9.38 -12.23
N VAL A 17 -5.58 -9.37 -12.66
CA VAL A 17 -6.09 -8.35 -13.59
C VAL A 17 -6.14 -6.97 -12.94
N PHE A 18 -6.55 -6.90 -11.68
CA PHE A 18 -6.59 -5.62 -10.96
C PHE A 18 -5.19 -5.14 -10.60
N ARG A 19 -4.29 -6.06 -10.21
CA ARG A 19 -2.88 -5.75 -9.95
C ARG A 19 -2.18 -5.17 -11.19
N GLU A 20 -2.32 -5.82 -12.35
CA GLU A 20 -1.79 -5.31 -13.62
C GLU A 20 -2.38 -3.95 -13.99
N ALA A 21 -3.68 -3.73 -13.75
CA ALA A 21 -4.30 -2.43 -13.98
C ALA A 21 -3.70 -1.33 -13.09
N LEU A 22 -3.52 -1.61 -11.79
CA LEU A 22 -2.87 -0.68 -10.86
C LEU A 22 -1.43 -0.39 -11.26
N GLU A 23 -0.65 -1.41 -11.66
CA GLU A 23 0.71 -1.22 -12.17
C GLU A 23 0.76 -0.25 -13.34
N LEU A 24 -0.10 -0.44 -14.35
CA LEU A 24 -0.18 0.42 -15.52
C LEU A 24 -0.60 1.85 -15.15
N MET A 25 -1.55 2.00 -14.24
CA MET A 25 -2.05 3.28 -13.77
C MET A 25 -1.01 4.05 -12.94
N LEU A 26 -0.20 3.36 -12.14
CA LEU A 26 0.87 3.98 -11.37
C LEU A 26 2.11 4.26 -12.23
N ALA A 27 2.40 3.44 -13.25
CA ALA A 27 3.54 3.62 -14.14
C ALA A 27 3.49 4.93 -14.96
N VAL A 28 2.30 5.51 -15.17
CA VAL A 28 2.17 6.82 -15.84
C VAL A 28 2.44 8.01 -14.92
N MET A 29 2.59 7.79 -13.60
CA MET A 29 2.88 8.83 -12.63
C MET A 29 4.40 9.01 -12.49
N PRO A 30 4.97 10.16 -12.90
CA PRO A 30 6.42 10.33 -12.97
C PRO A 30 7.12 10.37 -11.60
N ASP A 31 6.37 10.62 -10.53
CA ASP A 31 6.84 10.70 -9.15
C ASP A 31 6.64 9.39 -8.36
N LEU A 32 6.06 8.35 -8.98
CA LEU A 32 5.87 7.04 -8.38
C LEU A 32 6.69 5.98 -9.13
N ARG A 33 7.06 4.91 -8.42
CA ARG A 33 7.67 3.72 -8.99
C ARG A 33 7.13 2.49 -8.28
N VAL A 34 6.55 1.55 -9.04
CA VAL A 34 6.22 0.23 -8.49
C VAL A 34 7.53 -0.53 -8.25
N ALA A 35 7.82 -0.84 -6.99
CA ALA A 35 9.02 -1.54 -6.56
C ALA A 35 8.92 -3.05 -6.75
N GLY A 36 7.71 -3.58 -6.59
CA GLY A 36 7.34 -4.97 -6.80
C GLY A 36 5.83 -5.12 -6.65
N SER A 37 5.34 -6.30 -7.01
CA SER A 37 3.93 -6.65 -6.94
C SER A 37 3.79 -8.10 -6.54
N VAL A 38 2.96 -8.38 -5.53
CA VAL A 38 2.76 -9.71 -4.95
C VAL A 38 1.27 -9.96 -4.70
N GLY A 39 0.90 -11.22 -4.48
CA GLY A 39 -0.50 -11.64 -4.28
C GLY A 39 -0.85 -11.99 -2.83
N ASP A 40 0.10 -11.89 -1.89
CA ASP A 40 -0.08 -12.36 -0.52
C ASP A 40 0.73 -11.52 0.48
N GLY A 41 0.25 -11.51 1.73
CA GLY A 41 0.82 -10.71 2.81
C GLY A 41 2.16 -11.22 3.34
N GLU A 42 2.45 -12.53 3.20
CA GLU A 42 3.72 -13.12 3.67
C GLU A 42 4.88 -12.62 2.80
N THR A 43 4.75 -12.77 1.49
CA THR A 43 5.73 -12.26 0.51
C THR A 43 5.82 -10.74 0.59
N ALA A 44 4.71 -10.03 0.84
CA ALA A 44 4.73 -8.59 1.03
C ALA A 44 5.61 -8.16 2.20
N LEU A 45 5.52 -8.85 3.35
CA LEU A 45 6.34 -8.56 4.52
C LEU A 45 7.83 -8.84 4.27
N GLU A 46 8.15 -9.92 3.55
CA GLU A 46 9.52 -10.22 3.14
C GLU A 46 10.10 -9.10 2.26
N LEU A 47 9.39 -8.73 1.19
CA LEU A 47 9.82 -7.65 0.29
C LEU A 47 9.88 -6.29 0.99
N CYS A 48 8.99 -6.00 1.95
CA CYS A 48 9.08 -4.77 2.73
C CYS A 48 10.41 -4.65 3.49
N ARG A 49 10.92 -5.77 4.02
CA ARG A 49 12.20 -5.81 4.75
C ARG A 49 13.41 -5.76 3.82
N GLU A 50 13.29 -6.32 2.62
CA GLU A 50 14.39 -6.39 1.66
C GLU A 50 14.54 -5.11 0.83
N ASP A 51 13.43 -4.61 0.30
CA ASP A 51 13.40 -3.51 -0.67
C ASP A 51 13.09 -2.14 -0.05
N CYS A 52 12.65 -2.11 1.21
CA CYS A 52 12.29 -0.90 1.97
C CYS A 52 11.42 0.09 1.15
N PRO A 53 10.24 -0.32 0.65
CA PRO A 53 9.36 0.56 -0.09
C PRO A 53 8.88 1.71 0.81
N ASP A 54 8.61 2.87 0.20
CA ASP A 54 8.07 4.02 0.94
C ASP A 54 6.60 3.78 1.33
N VAL A 55 5.85 3.10 0.46
CA VAL A 55 4.42 2.81 0.66
C VAL A 55 4.09 1.37 0.23
N VAL A 56 3.21 0.72 0.99
CA VAL A 56 2.53 -0.51 0.58
C VAL A 56 1.10 -0.17 0.22
N LEU A 57 0.69 -0.49 -1.02
CA LEU A 57 -0.71 -0.46 -1.44
C LEU A 57 -1.27 -1.88 -1.30
N MET A 58 -2.03 -2.09 -0.23
CA MET A 58 -2.45 -3.40 0.27
C MET A 58 -3.92 -3.65 -0.05
N ASP A 59 -4.27 -4.75 -0.70
CA ASP A 59 -5.66 -5.22 -0.71
C ASP A 59 -6.06 -5.72 0.67
N TYR A 60 -7.30 -5.44 1.08
CA TYR A 60 -7.84 -5.95 2.32
C TYR A 60 -8.05 -7.47 2.28
N ARG A 61 -8.51 -8.01 1.15
CA ARG A 61 -8.93 -9.41 1.03
C ARG A 61 -7.86 -10.28 0.38
N LEU A 62 -6.81 -10.60 1.14
CA LEU A 62 -5.77 -11.52 0.68
C LEU A 62 -6.07 -12.99 1.03
N PRO A 63 -5.59 -13.95 0.22
CA PRO A 63 -5.51 -15.34 0.64
C PRO A 63 -4.38 -15.53 1.66
N GLY A 64 -4.65 -16.29 2.74
CA GLY A 64 -3.65 -16.59 3.76
C GLY A 64 -3.66 -15.55 4.88
N LEU A 65 -2.56 -14.81 5.05
CA LEU A 65 -2.44 -13.72 6.02
C LEU A 65 -3.45 -12.62 5.66
N ASP A 66 -4.39 -12.34 6.55
CA ASP A 66 -5.44 -11.33 6.32
C ASP A 66 -4.79 -9.95 6.10
N GLY A 67 -5.41 -9.08 5.30
CA GLY A 67 -4.90 -7.74 5.03
C GLY A 67 -4.68 -6.92 6.30
N VAL A 68 -5.48 -7.17 7.36
CA VAL A 68 -5.28 -6.60 8.70
C VAL A 68 -3.99 -7.11 9.35
N GLU A 69 -3.75 -8.42 9.33
CA GLU A 69 -2.57 -9.05 9.94
C GLU A 69 -1.29 -8.66 9.20
N ALA A 70 -1.35 -8.61 7.86
CA ALA A 70 -0.27 -8.14 7.01
C ALA A 70 0.04 -6.66 7.29
N THR A 71 -0.99 -5.81 7.40
CA THR A 71 -0.85 -4.40 7.76
C THR A 71 -0.17 -4.23 9.12
N ALA A 72 -0.60 -4.98 10.14
CA ALA A 72 0.00 -4.94 11.47
C ALA A 72 1.48 -5.37 11.45
N ALA A 73 1.78 -6.48 10.78
CA ALA A 73 3.14 -7.00 10.70
C ALA A 73 4.10 -6.06 9.96
N ILE A 74 3.62 -5.40 8.89
CA ILE A 74 4.41 -4.41 8.14
C ILE A 74 4.58 -3.14 8.98
N SER A 75 3.52 -2.63 9.59
CA SER A 75 3.56 -1.39 10.39
C SER A 75 4.44 -1.51 11.63
N ASP A 76 4.50 -2.70 12.25
CA ASP A 76 5.36 -2.95 13.42
C ASP A 76 6.82 -3.26 13.04
N GLY A 77 7.06 -3.76 11.82
CA GLY A 77 8.33 -4.36 11.42
C GLY A 77 9.12 -3.61 10.34
N CYS A 78 8.50 -2.64 9.67
CA CYS A 78 9.06 -1.92 8.53
C CYS A 78 8.71 -0.42 8.62
N ASP A 79 9.50 0.44 7.98
CA ASP A 79 9.25 1.89 7.92
C ASP A 79 8.20 2.27 6.85
N ALA A 80 7.67 1.30 6.11
CA ALA A 80 6.74 1.53 5.01
C ALA A 80 5.35 1.93 5.53
N ALA A 81 4.75 2.97 4.95
CA ALA A 81 3.37 3.34 5.27
C ALA A 81 2.38 2.45 4.51
N VAL A 82 1.34 1.96 5.19
CA VAL A 82 0.34 1.06 4.56
C VAL A 82 -0.94 1.81 4.18
N VAL A 83 -1.26 1.81 2.89
CA VAL A 83 -2.52 2.30 2.32
C VAL A 83 -3.32 1.09 1.88
N VAL A 84 -4.56 0.96 2.36
CA VAL A 84 -5.40 -0.19 2.04
C VAL A 84 -6.41 0.14 0.94
N LEU A 85 -6.54 -0.74 -0.04
CA LEU A 85 -7.64 -0.80 -1.00
C LEU A 85 -8.60 -1.93 -0.61
N THR A 86 -9.90 -1.68 -0.71
CA THR A 86 -10.90 -2.69 -0.35
C THR A 86 -12.15 -2.56 -1.22
N ALA A 87 -12.86 -3.65 -1.47
CA ALA A 87 -14.14 -3.60 -2.17
C ALA A 87 -15.25 -2.93 -1.33
N THR A 88 -15.14 -3.01 0.00
CA THR A 88 -16.09 -2.45 0.97
C THR A 88 -15.37 -1.61 2.01
N ALA A 89 -15.98 -0.51 2.45
CA ALA A 89 -15.46 0.30 3.54
C ALA A 89 -16.46 0.28 4.69
N ASP A 90 -16.77 -0.92 5.19
CA ASP A 90 -17.64 -1.01 6.35
C ASP A 90 -16.92 -0.55 7.62
N ARG A 91 -17.70 -0.17 8.63
CA ARG A 91 -17.14 0.44 9.83
C ARG A 91 -16.20 -0.50 10.60
N GLY A 92 -16.46 -1.81 10.59
CA GLY A 92 -15.64 -2.78 11.29
C GLY A 92 -14.29 -2.98 10.61
N GLU A 93 -14.29 -3.07 9.27
CA GLU A 93 -13.07 -3.18 8.46
C GLU A 93 -12.17 -1.95 8.66
N LEU A 94 -12.76 -0.74 8.60
CA LEU A 94 -12.03 0.51 8.81
C LEU A 94 -11.43 0.63 10.22
N GLU A 95 -12.18 0.22 11.26
CA GLU A 95 -11.68 0.24 12.63
C GLU A 95 -10.52 -0.75 12.82
N ALA A 96 -10.64 -1.98 12.30
CA ALA A 96 -9.59 -3.00 12.37
C ALA A 96 -8.31 -2.58 11.64
N LEU A 97 -8.41 -2.04 10.43
CA LEU A 97 -7.26 -1.58 9.64
C LEU A 97 -6.53 -0.41 10.29
N ARG A 98 -7.28 0.55 10.84
CA ARG A 98 -6.69 1.67 11.57
C ARG A 98 -5.93 1.18 12.80
N ASP A 99 -6.53 0.27 13.56
CA ASP A 99 -5.91 -0.27 14.77
C ASP A 99 -4.70 -1.15 14.44
N ALA A 100 -4.65 -1.74 13.23
CA ALA A 100 -3.48 -2.43 12.68
C ALA A 100 -2.38 -1.50 12.13
N GLY A 101 -2.59 -0.18 12.08
CA GLY A 101 -1.58 0.79 11.64
C GLY A 101 -1.70 1.30 10.20
N ALA A 102 -2.77 0.95 9.47
CA ALA A 102 -3.01 1.54 8.16
C ALA A 102 -3.16 3.07 8.27
N VAL A 103 -2.47 3.80 7.39
CA VAL A 103 -2.50 5.28 7.39
C VAL A 103 -3.65 5.84 6.56
N ALA A 104 -4.18 5.03 5.63
CA ALA A 104 -5.35 5.34 4.82
C ALA A 104 -6.05 4.05 4.37
N CYS A 105 -7.36 4.15 4.12
CA CYS A 105 -8.15 3.10 3.53
C CYS A 105 -9.08 3.72 2.47
N LEU A 106 -9.06 3.16 1.27
CA LEU A 106 -9.80 3.59 0.09
C LEU A 106 -10.61 2.42 -0.48
N THR A 107 -11.67 2.72 -1.22
CA THR A 107 -12.41 1.68 -1.93
C THR A 107 -11.78 1.39 -3.29
N LYS A 108 -11.97 0.18 -3.84
CA LYS A 108 -11.51 -0.19 -5.20
C LYS A 108 -12.22 0.63 -6.30
N ASP A 109 -13.31 1.32 -5.97
CA ASP A 109 -14.02 2.27 -6.85
C ASP A 109 -13.45 3.70 -6.81
N SER A 110 -12.48 3.97 -5.92
CA SER A 110 -11.84 5.29 -5.82
C SER A 110 -11.19 5.69 -7.13
N GLU A 111 -11.23 7.00 -7.42
CA GLU A 111 -10.57 7.52 -8.61
C GLU A 111 -9.05 7.41 -8.49
N LEU A 112 -8.35 7.27 -9.63
CA LEU A 112 -6.89 7.18 -9.64
C LEU A 112 -6.21 8.33 -8.89
N ASN A 113 -6.76 9.54 -9.00
CA ASN A 113 -6.20 10.71 -8.30
C ASN A 113 -6.32 10.59 -6.78
N GLU A 114 -7.34 9.91 -6.27
CA GLU A 114 -7.50 9.65 -4.82
C GLU A 114 -6.50 8.62 -4.34
N ILE A 115 -6.31 7.52 -5.10
CA ILE A 115 -5.31 6.49 -4.81
C ILE A 115 -3.91 7.09 -4.78
N VAL A 116 -3.56 7.85 -5.82
CA VAL A 116 -2.25 8.52 -5.92
C VAL A 116 -2.07 9.58 -4.82
N GLY A 117 -3.14 10.32 -4.48
CA GLY A 117 -3.13 11.27 -3.36
C GLY A 117 -2.81 10.58 -2.03
N ALA A 118 -3.49 9.45 -1.74
CA ALA A 118 -3.24 8.68 -0.53
C ALA A 118 -1.81 8.11 -0.47
N ILE A 119 -1.27 7.63 -1.58
CA ILE A 119 0.13 7.18 -1.66
C ILE A 119 1.10 8.33 -1.33
N ARG A 120 0.89 9.52 -1.92
CA ARG A 120 1.74 10.69 -1.67
C ARG A 120 1.67 11.14 -0.20
N ASP A 121 0.46 11.20 0.36
CA ASP A 121 0.24 11.58 1.75
C ASP A 121 0.85 10.55 2.72
N ALA A 122 0.76 9.26 2.40
CA ALA A 122 1.36 8.17 3.17
C ALA A 122 2.89 8.27 3.17
N ALA A 123 3.51 8.46 2.00
CA ALA A 123 4.95 8.62 1.87
C ALA A 123 5.48 9.83 2.66
N ALA A 124 4.74 10.94 2.65
CA ALA A 124 5.10 12.13 3.42
C ALA A 124 5.05 11.90 4.94
N ARG A 125 4.18 11.01 5.42
CA ARG A 125 4.07 10.64 6.84
C ARG A 125 5.17 9.66 7.28
N GLY A 126 5.53 8.70 6.42
CA GLY A 126 6.63 7.76 6.68
C GLY A 126 8.03 8.42 6.62
N ALA A 127 8.19 9.49 5.85
CA ALA A 127 9.46 10.23 5.74
C ALA A 127 9.82 11.11 6.96
N SER A 128 9.04 11.09 8.04
CA SER A 128 9.26 11.94 9.21
C SER A 128 9.74 11.14 10.42
N LEU A 129 11.06 10.90 10.50
CA LEU A 129 11.75 10.70 11.78
C LEU A 129 13.00 11.59 11.85
N VAL A 130 12.89 12.71 12.58
CA VAL A 130 13.99 13.35 13.31
C VAL A 130 13.59 13.50 14.76
#